data_AF-I1CCH0-F1
#
_entry.id   AF-I1CCH0-F1
#
_cell.length_a   1.000
_cell.length_b   1.000
_cell.length_c   1.000
_cell.angle_alpha   90.00
_cell.angle_beta   90.00
_cell.angle_gamma   90.00
#
_symmetry.space_group_name_H-M   'P 1'
#
loop_
_entity.id
_entity.type
_entity.pdbx_description
1 polymer ?
#
loop_
_entity_poly.entity_id
_entity_poly.type
_entity_poly.pdbx_seq_one_letter_code
_entity_poly.pdbx_strand_id
1 'polypeptide(L)' 'MTRTISKSVQNQIQLLLASNMAYEQVMERISGLKKSTLGRYANKFFPNRMKAAPGRRATIGETT' A
#
# COMPACT_ATOMS: atom_id res chain seq x y z
N MET A 1 -14.62 10.81 10.62
CA MET A 1 -15.41 9.99 9.68
C MET A 1 -14.48 9.13 8.83
N THR A 2 -14.35 7.84 9.14
CA THR A 2 -13.51 6.91 8.37
C THR A 2 -14.29 6.47 7.14
N ARG A 3 -14.04 7.12 5.99
CA ARG A 3 -14.61 6.68 4.70
C ARG A 3 -13.96 5.35 4.29
N THR A 4 -14.56 4.26 4.74
CA THR A 4 -14.20 2.91 4.31
C THR A 4 -14.65 2.74 2.85
N ILE A 5 -13.72 2.38 1.97
CA ILE A 5 -14.07 2.06 0.57
C ILE A 5 -14.90 0.78 0.51
N SER A 6 -15.77 0.67 -0.51
CA SER A 6 -16.68 -0.47 -0.68
C SER A 6 -15.92 -1.81 -0.74
N LYS A 7 -16.52 -2.89 -0.21
CA LYS A 7 -15.93 -4.25 -0.22
C LYS A 7 -15.51 -4.70 -1.63
N SER A 8 -16.28 -4.34 -2.66
CA SER A 8 -15.93 -4.64 -4.06
C SER A 8 -14.57 -4.04 -4.45
N VAL A 9 -14.34 -2.76 -4.11
CA VAL A 9 -13.07 -2.07 -4.39
C VAL A 9 -11.92 -2.71 -3.59
N GLN A 10 -12.18 -3.13 -2.34
CA GLN A 10 -11.17 -3.85 -1.54
C GLN A 10 -10.76 -5.18 -2.19
N ASN A 11 -11.72 -5.95 -2.68
CA ASN A 11 -11.45 -7.22 -3.37
C ASN A 11 -10.69 -7.00 -4.68
N GLN A 12 -11.03 -5.97 -5.46
CA GLN A 12 -10.27 -5.61 -6.66
C GLN A 12 -8.83 -5.24 -6.32
N ILE A 13 -8.59 -4.40 -5.31
CA ILE A 13 -7.24 -4.06 -4.84
C ILE A 13 -6.48 -5.33 -4.46
N GLN A 14 -7.10 -6.24 -3.71
CA GLN A 14 -6.46 -7.49 -3.30
C GLN A 14 -6.07 -8.36 -4.51
N LEU A 15 -6.95 -8.52 -5.48
CA LEU A 15 -6.67 -9.30 -6.70
C LEU A 15 -5.55 -8.68 -7.55
N LEU A 16 -5.62 -7.37 -7.80
CA LEU A 16 -4.62 -6.67 -8.60
C LEU A 16 -3.24 -6.70 -7.92
N LEU A 17 -3.21 -6.58 -6.59
CA LEU A 17 -1.99 -6.73 -5.82
C LEU A 17 -1.49 -8.18 -5.78
N ALA A 18 -2.39 -9.18 -5.74
CA ALA A 18 -2.00 -10.59 -5.84
C ALA A 18 -1.33 -10.91 -7.19
N SER A 19 -1.79 -10.27 -8.27
CA SER A 19 -1.18 -10.35 -9.61
C SER A 19 0.16 -9.62 -9.74
N ASN A 20 0.77 -9.22 -8.63
CA ASN A 20 2.01 -8.47 -8.54
C ASN A 20 2.02 -7.12 -9.31
N MET A 21 0.86 -6.50 -9.57
CA MET A 21 0.81 -5.20 -10.27
C MET A 21 1.43 -4.06 -9.44
N ALA A 22 1.95 -3.06 -10.15
CA ALA A 22 2.44 -1.82 -9.57
C ALA A 22 1.30 -0.90 -9.13
N TYR A 23 1.55 -0.02 -8.16
CA TYR A 23 0.51 0.85 -7.61
C TYR A 23 -0.11 1.80 -8.63
N GLU A 24 0.69 2.31 -9.57
CA GLU A 24 0.20 3.19 -10.63
C GLU A 24 -0.82 2.45 -11.52
N GLN A 25 -0.53 1.21 -11.92
CA GLN A 25 -1.46 0.37 -12.69
C GLN A 25 -2.75 0.06 -11.93
N VAL A 26 -2.65 -0.17 -10.62
CA VAL A 26 -3.83 -0.37 -9.76
C VAL A 26 -4.68 0.90 -9.69
N MET A 27 -4.05 2.07 -9.63
CA MET A 27 -4.73 3.37 -9.62
C MET A 27 -5.35 3.73 -10.98
N GLU A 28 -4.75 3.30 -12.09
CA GLU A 28 -5.35 3.42 -13.42
C GLU A 28 -6.59 2.54 -13.57
N ARG A 29 -6.58 1.33 -12.99
CA ARG A 29 -7.71 0.39 -13.01
C ARG A 29 -8.86 0.82 -12.12
N ILE A 30 -8.57 1.48 -10.99
CA ILE A 30 -9.56 1.91 -10.01
C ILE A 30 -9.55 3.44 -9.95
N SER A 31 -10.39 4.04 -10.78
CA SER A 31 -10.51 5.50 -10.84
C SER A 31 -10.90 6.09 -9.48
N GLY A 32 -10.18 7.14 -9.08
CA GLY A 32 -10.37 7.80 -7.78
C GLY A 32 -9.69 7.11 -6.60
N LEU A 33 -8.94 6.02 -6.81
CA LEU A 33 -8.17 5.39 -5.74
C LEU A 33 -6.92 6.22 -5.40
N LYS A 34 -6.85 6.69 -4.15
CA LYS A 34 -5.65 7.39 -3.65
C LYS A 34 -4.54 6.41 -3.31
N LYS A 35 -3.29 6.76 -3.62
CA LYS A 35 -2.08 5.99 -3.27
C LYS A 35 -1.97 5.70 -1.76
N SER A 36 -2.37 6.65 -0.91
CA SER A 36 -2.41 6.46 0.55
C SER A 36 -3.43 5.40 0.99
N THR A 37 -4.59 5.34 0.33
CA THR A 37 -5.58 4.29 0.54
C THR A 37 -5.03 2.95 0.09
N LEU A 38 -4.46 2.89 -1.12
CA LEU A 38 -3.85 1.68 -1.66
C LEU A 38 -2.73 1.15 -0.77
N GLY A 39 -1.83 2.01 -0.28
CA GLY A 39 -0.76 1.61 0.65
C GLY A 39 -1.28 1.05 1.98
N ARG A 40 -2.38 1.59 2.52
CA ARG A 40 -3.03 1.02 3.72
C ARG A 40 -3.57 -0.39 3.45
N TYR A 41 -4.26 -0.60 2.33
CA TYR A 41 -4.82 -1.90 1.97
C TYR A 41 -3.75 -2.90 1.53
N ALA A 42 -2.70 -2.45 0.85
CA ALA A 42 -1.56 -3.29 0.49
C ALA A 42 -0.84 -3.80 1.74
N ASN A 43 -0.58 -2.95 2.74
CA ASN A 43 -0.03 -3.38 4.02
C ASN A 43 -0.97 -4.33 4.77
N LYS A 44 -2.29 -4.12 4.67
CA LYS A 44 -3.29 -4.97 5.31
C LYS A 44 -3.34 -6.38 4.71
N PHE A 45 -3.32 -6.49 3.38
CA PHE A 45 -3.44 -7.77 2.67
C PHE A 45 -2.09 -8.46 2.45
N PHE A 46 -1.04 -7.68 2.24
CA PHE A 46 0.31 -8.13 1.90
C PHE A 46 1.34 -7.38 2.74
N PRO A 47 1.41 -7.64 4.07
CA PRO A 47 2.28 -6.91 5.00
C PRO A 47 3.77 -7.01 4.62
N ASN A 48 4.18 -8.06 3.93
CA ASN A 48 5.58 -8.27 3.50
C ASN A 48 5.91 -7.61 2.15
N ARG A 49 4.91 -7.19 1.37
CA ARG A 49 5.13 -6.65 0.02
C ARG A 49 5.57 -5.18 0.04
N MET A 50 5.25 -4.49 1.14
CA MET A 50 5.61 -3.11 1.37
C MET A 50 6.37 -3.01 2.70
N LYS A 51 7.45 -3.77 2.88
CA LYS A 51 8.54 -3.33 3.78
C LYS A 51 9.20 -2.08 3.17
N ALA A 52 8.44 -1.00 3.00
CA ALA A 52 9.01 0.33 3.01
C ALA A 52 9.38 0.56 4.47
N ALA A 53 10.67 0.61 4.77
CA ALA A 53 11.19 0.85 6.10
C ALA A 53 10.37 1.99 6.74
N PRO A 54 9.69 1.76 7.88
CA PRO A 54 9.05 2.84 8.59
C PRO A 54 10.21 3.73 9.04
N GLY A 55 10.34 4.91 8.44
CA GLY A 55 11.46 5.80 8.66
C GLY A 55 11.67 6.04 10.14
N ARG A 56 12.70 5.41 10.70
CA ARG A 56 13.41 5.88 11.87
C ARG A 56 14.86 6.00 11.45
N ARG A 57 15.35 7.25 11.43
CA ARG A 57 16.74 7.62 11.19
C ARG A 57 17.67 6.56 11.78
N ALA A 58 18.45 5.89 10.94
CA ALA A 58 19.70 5.32 11.41
C ALA A 58 20.66 6.50 11.61
N THR A 59 20.53 7.19 12.75
CA THR A 59 21.69 7.86 13.34
C THR A 59 22.53 6.72 13.90
N ILE A 60 23.25 6.02 13.03
CA ILE A 60 24.42 5.29 13.44
C ILE A 60 25.43 6.37 13.80
N GLY A 61 25.55 6.61 15.10
CA GLY A 61 26.64 7.39 15.64
C GLY A 61 27.93 6.79 15.10
N GLU A 62 28.68 7.63 14.40
CA GLU A 62 30.10 7.48 14.23
C GLU A 62 30.68 7.24 15.63
N THR A 63 31.15 6.02 15.86
CA THR A 63 32.06 5.76 16.96
C THR A 63 33.23 5.02 16.35
N THR A 64 34.38 5.69 16.47
CA THR A 64 35.75 5.28 16.14
C THR A 64 36.27 5.76 14.79
#